data_AF-A0A672SLH1-F1
#
_entry.id   AF-A0A672SLH1-F1
#
_cell.length_a   1.000
_cell.length_b   1.000
_cell.length_c   1.000
_cell.angle_alpha   90.00
_cell.angle_beta   90.00
_cell.angle_gamma   90.00
#
_symmetry.space_group_name_H-M   'P 1'
#
loop_
_entity.id
_entity.type
_entity.pdbx_description
1 polymer ?
#
loop_
_entity_poly.entity_id
_entity_poly.type
_entity_poly.pdbx_seq_one_letter_code
_entity_poly.pdbx_strand_id
1 'polypeptide(L)'
;VIPEVCFKQLYFLELPHCDKIRTLTSLVTKNVNCGISILIVFPGERLDYCSCESLEEILKSVQFDFISLQGAELEQNGASSLLDMFLYYESATHLDMSSNSGMGFSGWLSLSHLLRQSGCLWRLDACNMPMVDYAAQALSKALLTSRLTVLHLENTCLSGKPLFTLVGALKRNVALQELYLSENNLNGYQDSMQLGDLLKYNSTLKTLDLSNNTIKGEKVFVIVHQ
;
A
#
# COMPACT_ATOMS: atom_id res chain seq x y z
N VAL A 1 -1.29 11.40 39.84
CA VAL A 1 -2.55 10.96 39.21
C VAL A 1 -2.43 11.32 37.74
N ILE A 2 -2.08 10.30 36.93
CA ILE A 2 -1.81 10.24 35.47
C ILE A 2 -1.24 11.52 34.80
N PRO A 3 0.06 11.55 34.47
CA PRO A 3 0.60 12.48 33.48
C PRO A 3 0.70 11.76 32.12
N GLU A 4 -0.24 11.95 31.20
CA GLU A 4 -0.14 11.31 29.86
C GLU A 4 -0.33 12.33 28.75
N VAL A 5 0.77 13.02 28.49
CA VAL A 5 1.07 13.66 27.21
C VAL A 5 1.45 12.54 26.23
N CYS A 6 0.50 11.71 25.82
CA CYS A 6 0.65 10.76 24.70
C CYS A 6 0.15 11.43 23.40
N PHE A 7 0.69 12.61 23.08
CA PHE A 7 0.56 13.13 21.73
C PHE A 7 1.57 12.40 20.85
N LYS A 8 1.05 11.52 19.99
CA LYS A 8 1.69 10.97 18.79
C LYS A 8 2.62 12.00 18.16
N GLN A 9 3.93 11.85 18.36
CA GLN A 9 4.91 12.66 17.63
C GLN A 9 4.99 12.14 16.20
N LEU A 10 4.16 12.73 15.33
CA LEU A 10 4.36 12.68 13.88
C LEU A 10 5.63 13.49 13.56
N TYR A 11 6.65 12.84 13.02
CA TYR A 11 7.77 13.54 12.42
C TYR A 11 7.42 13.84 10.95
N PHE A 12 6.93 15.05 10.67
CA PHE A 12 6.88 15.58 9.30
C PHE A 12 8.30 15.90 8.87
N LEU A 13 8.79 15.24 7.83
CA LEU A 13 10.18 15.32 7.41
C LEU A 13 10.25 15.57 5.90
N GLU A 14 10.19 16.84 5.51
CA GLU A 14 10.65 17.27 4.19
C GLU A 14 12.20 17.22 4.20
N LEU A 15 12.83 16.30 3.48
CA LEU A 15 14.26 15.98 3.60
C LEU A 15 15.03 16.09 2.28
N PRO A 16 15.46 17.30 1.90
CA PRO A 16 16.06 17.47 0.58
C PRO A 16 17.52 16.98 0.45
N HIS A 17 18.14 16.34 1.46
CA HIS A 17 19.55 15.88 1.39
C HIS A 17 19.95 14.77 2.40
N CYS A 18 20.88 13.87 1.99
CA CYS A 18 21.45 12.77 2.80
C CYS A 18 21.97 13.17 4.20
N ASP A 19 22.46 14.40 4.38
CA ASP A 19 22.97 14.86 5.68
C ASP A 19 21.88 14.99 6.76
N LYS A 20 20.63 15.23 6.34
CA LYS A 20 19.49 15.26 7.27
C LYS A 20 19.00 13.85 7.63
N ILE A 21 19.18 12.84 6.76
CA ILE A 21 18.86 11.44 7.07
C ILE A 21 19.72 10.95 8.24
N ARG A 22 21.01 11.29 8.29
CA ARG A 22 21.89 10.99 9.44
C ARG A 22 21.43 11.68 10.74
N THR A 23 20.94 12.91 10.63
CA THR A 23 20.37 13.65 11.77
C THR A 23 19.09 12.97 12.28
N LEU A 24 18.32 12.40 11.35
CA LEU A 24 17.13 11.59 11.61
C LEU A 24 17.44 10.26 12.29
N THR A 25 18.44 9.53 11.81
CA THR A 25 18.90 8.29 12.47
C THR A 25 19.21 8.58 13.94
N SER A 26 19.85 9.70 14.25
CA SER A 26 20.15 10.15 15.62
C SER A 26 18.90 10.53 16.44
N LEU A 27 17.89 11.15 15.82
CA LEU A 27 16.62 11.53 16.49
C LEU A 27 15.71 10.33 16.74
N VAL A 28 15.62 9.42 15.78
CA VAL A 28 14.80 8.20 15.82
C VAL A 28 15.39 7.21 16.81
N THR A 29 16.70 6.96 16.77
CA THR A 29 17.39 6.05 17.74
C THR A 29 17.32 6.55 19.19
N LYS A 30 17.17 7.86 19.43
CA LYS A 30 17.01 8.42 20.78
C LYS A 30 15.59 8.30 21.34
N ASN A 31 14.57 8.11 20.51
CA ASN A 31 13.15 8.10 20.90
C ASN A 31 12.47 6.73 20.76
N VAL A 32 13.24 5.65 20.58
CA VAL A 32 12.77 4.27 20.34
C VAL A 32 11.86 3.70 21.45
N ASN A 33 11.83 4.31 22.64
CA ASN A 33 11.07 3.79 23.79
C ASN A 33 9.60 4.24 23.89
N CYS A 34 9.06 5.00 22.94
CA CYS A 34 7.73 5.61 23.10
C CYS A 34 6.58 5.02 22.25
N GLY A 35 6.74 3.83 21.63
CA GLY A 35 5.63 3.19 20.89
C GLY A 35 5.11 4.03 19.72
N ILE A 36 6.02 4.70 19.00
CA ILE A 36 5.68 5.74 18.02
C ILE A 36 5.35 5.10 16.67
N SER A 37 4.13 5.35 16.18
CA SER A 37 3.77 5.19 14.77
C SER A 37 4.45 6.31 13.95
N ILE A 38 5.63 6.04 13.38
CA ILE A 38 6.41 7.07 12.67
C ILE A 38 6.00 7.12 11.19
N LEU A 39 5.19 8.13 10.84
CA LEU A 39 4.93 8.54 9.46
C LEU A 39 6.22 9.10 8.84
N ILE A 40 6.82 8.43 7.85
CA ILE A 40 7.89 9.01 7.02
C ILE A 40 7.26 9.47 5.71
N VAL A 41 6.88 10.75 5.58
CA VAL A 41 6.38 11.32 4.31
C VAL A 41 7.54 11.91 3.52
N PHE A 42 7.65 11.57 2.23
CA PHE A 42 8.50 12.28 1.27
C PHE A 42 7.62 12.95 0.20
N PRO A 43 6.87 14.02 0.51
CA PRO A 43 6.00 14.61 -0.50
C PRO A 43 6.86 15.39 -1.51
N GLY A 44 6.98 14.88 -2.74
CA GLY A 44 7.62 15.58 -3.87
C GLY A 44 9.16 15.47 -3.93
N GLU A 45 9.76 14.52 -3.22
CA GLU A 45 11.20 14.25 -3.31
C GLU A 45 11.44 12.94 -4.04
N ARG A 46 12.28 12.99 -5.09
CA ARG A 46 12.70 11.80 -5.83
C ARG A 46 13.61 10.93 -4.96
N LEU A 47 13.06 9.84 -4.44
CA LEU A 47 13.82 8.80 -3.78
C LEU A 47 14.64 8.02 -4.81
N ASP A 48 15.89 8.44 -4.97
CA ASP A 48 16.90 7.71 -5.74
C ASP A 48 17.53 6.57 -4.91
N TYR A 49 18.41 5.79 -5.55
CA TYR A 49 19.08 4.66 -4.91
C TYR A 49 19.90 5.07 -3.67
N CYS A 50 20.58 6.22 -3.72
CA CYS A 50 21.39 6.74 -2.62
C CYS A 50 20.53 7.11 -1.39
N SER A 51 19.34 7.65 -1.64
CA SER A 51 18.36 7.96 -0.59
C SER A 51 17.85 6.68 0.07
N CYS A 52 17.65 5.61 -0.70
CA CYS A 52 17.24 4.30 -0.17
C CYS A 52 18.31 3.67 0.72
N GLU A 53 19.60 3.77 0.37
CA GLU A 53 20.71 3.28 1.21
C GLU A 53 20.74 3.99 2.57
N SER A 54 20.49 5.30 2.58
CA SER A 54 20.46 6.07 3.82
C SER A 54 19.26 5.71 4.71
N LEU A 55 18.15 5.27 4.10
CA LEU A 55 16.98 4.76 4.84
C LEU A 55 17.24 3.40 5.48
N GLU A 56 18.15 2.60 4.94
CA GLU A 56 18.45 1.27 5.46
C GLU A 56 18.88 1.29 6.93
N GLU A 57 19.74 2.23 7.32
CA GLU A 57 20.19 2.39 8.70
C GLU A 57 19.04 2.68 9.68
N ILE A 58 18.00 3.35 9.20
CA ILE A 58 16.79 3.64 9.97
C ILE A 58 15.92 2.39 10.08
N LEU A 59 15.67 1.72 8.96
CA LEU A 59 14.83 0.51 8.87
C LEU A 59 15.40 -0.67 9.66
N LYS A 60 16.72 -0.76 9.73
CA LYS A 60 17.44 -1.74 10.56
C LYS A 60 17.29 -1.50 12.05
N SER A 61 17.12 -0.24 12.45
CA SER A 61 17.16 0.18 13.86
C SER A 61 15.78 0.29 14.50
N VAL A 62 14.71 0.44 13.70
CA VAL A 62 13.37 0.74 14.19
C VAL A 62 12.29 -0.04 13.43
N GLN A 63 11.30 -0.50 14.19
CA GLN A 63 10.06 -1.07 13.69
C GLN A 63 8.97 0.00 13.66
N PHE A 64 8.22 0.06 12.58
CA PHE A 64 7.20 1.07 12.32
C PHE A 64 5.82 0.43 12.32
N ASP A 65 4.82 1.09 12.90
CA ASP A 65 3.44 0.67 12.67
C ASP A 65 3.00 1.01 11.24
N PHE A 66 3.40 2.20 10.77
CA PHE A 66 2.95 2.81 9.53
C PHE A 66 4.09 3.54 8.83
N ILE A 67 4.27 3.30 7.53
CA ILE A 67 5.18 4.07 6.65
C ILE A 67 4.37 4.60 5.46
N SER A 68 4.53 5.88 5.09
CA SER A 68 3.85 6.48 3.93
C SER A 68 4.82 7.12 2.96
N LEU A 69 5.11 6.43 1.87
CA LEU A 69 5.91 6.95 0.77
C LEU A 69 5.04 7.68 -0.26
N GLN A 70 3.93 8.28 0.15
CA GLN A 70 2.99 8.89 -0.77
C GLN A 70 3.66 10.02 -1.57
N GLY A 71 3.63 9.92 -2.90
CA GLY A 71 4.17 10.96 -3.78
C GLY A 71 5.68 11.14 -3.69
N ALA A 72 6.43 10.10 -3.31
CA ALA A 72 7.89 10.10 -3.18
C ALA A 72 8.65 9.88 -4.50
N GLU A 73 7.96 10.08 -5.64
CA GLU A 73 8.49 9.92 -7.00
C GLU A 73 9.40 8.69 -7.18
N LEU A 74 8.99 7.55 -6.58
CA LEU A 74 9.80 6.35 -6.55
C LEU A 74 10.03 5.78 -7.95
N GLU A 75 11.28 5.78 -8.40
CA GLU A 75 11.66 5.12 -9.64
C GLU A 75 11.80 3.60 -9.46
N GLN A 76 11.69 2.84 -10.55
CA GLN A 76 11.67 1.37 -10.55
C GLN A 76 12.71 0.70 -9.65
N ASN A 77 13.96 1.17 -9.70
CA ASN A 77 15.07 0.55 -8.96
C ASN A 77 15.04 0.94 -7.48
N GLY A 78 14.77 2.21 -7.17
CA GLY A 78 14.63 2.69 -5.80
C GLY A 78 13.46 2.02 -5.09
N ALA A 79 12.31 1.92 -5.75
CA ALA A 79 11.13 1.20 -5.26
C ALA A 79 11.45 -0.27 -4.95
N SER A 80 12.12 -0.96 -5.88
CA SER A 80 12.49 -2.37 -5.72
C SER A 80 13.38 -2.58 -4.51
N SER A 81 14.48 -1.82 -4.40
CA SER A 81 15.43 -1.93 -3.29
C SER A 81 14.78 -1.61 -1.95
N LEU A 82 13.94 -0.57 -1.89
CA LEU A 82 13.27 -0.16 -0.66
C LEU A 82 12.25 -1.19 -0.18
N LEU A 83 11.48 -1.78 -1.09
CA LEU A 83 10.51 -2.84 -0.77
C LEU A 83 11.22 -4.13 -0.32
N ASP A 84 12.38 -4.45 -0.89
CA ASP A 84 13.20 -5.59 -0.46
C ASP A 84 13.76 -5.34 0.95
N MET A 85 14.19 -4.11 1.27
CA MET A 85 14.60 -3.71 2.62
C MET A 85 13.43 -3.81 3.61
N PHE A 86 12.24 -3.30 3.26
CA PHE A 86 11.05 -3.42 4.11
C PHE A 86 10.70 -4.88 4.40
N LEU A 87 10.83 -5.76 3.41
CA LEU A 87 10.62 -7.18 3.61
C LEU A 87 11.69 -7.79 4.52
N TYR A 88 12.96 -7.47 4.30
CA TYR A 88 14.06 -8.03 5.07
C TYR A 88 13.98 -7.67 6.55
N TYR A 89 13.64 -6.42 6.87
CA TYR A 89 13.53 -5.93 8.24
C TYR A 89 12.12 -6.05 8.82
N GLU A 90 11.11 -6.46 8.04
CA GLU A 90 9.69 -6.49 8.42
C GLU A 90 9.21 -5.16 9.01
N SER A 91 9.72 -4.05 8.45
CA SER A 91 9.72 -2.74 9.09
C SER A 91 8.35 -2.13 9.34
N ALA A 92 7.27 -2.58 8.67
CA ALA A 92 5.97 -1.90 8.73
C ALA A 92 4.77 -2.84 8.69
N THR A 93 3.77 -2.54 9.52
CA THR A 93 2.47 -3.26 9.51
C THR A 93 1.44 -2.63 8.57
N HIS A 94 1.61 -1.35 8.26
CA HIS A 94 0.85 -0.57 7.29
C HIS A 94 1.83 0.13 6.36
N LEU A 95 1.67 -0.06 5.06
CA LEU A 95 2.46 0.63 4.05
C LEU A 95 1.56 1.44 3.10
N ASP A 96 1.84 2.72 2.93
CA ASP A 96 1.23 3.57 1.91
C ASP A 96 2.26 3.91 0.83
N MET A 97 1.98 3.45 -0.39
CA MET A 97 2.78 3.66 -1.60
C MET A 97 2.05 4.57 -2.60
N SER A 98 0.97 5.24 -2.19
CA SER A 98 0.09 5.95 -3.10
C SER A 98 0.80 7.03 -3.91
N SER A 99 0.28 7.35 -5.09
CA SER A 99 0.81 8.41 -5.96
C SER A 99 2.26 8.20 -6.43
N ASN A 100 2.75 6.95 -6.48
CA ASN A 100 4.05 6.60 -7.05
C ASN A 100 3.92 5.94 -8.44
N SER A 101 3.50 6.70 -9.44
CA SER A 101 3.32 6.20 -10.81
C SER A 101 4.61 5.70 -11.48
N GLY A 102 5.78 6.09 -10.96
CA GLY A 102 7.12 5.72 -11.45
C GLY A 102 7.62 4.32 -11.04
N MET A 103 6.90 3.59 -10.17
CA MET A 103 7.35 2.29 -9.65
C MET A 103 7.60 1.24 -10.74
N GLY A 104 6.89 1.33 -11.87
CA GLY A 104 7.02 0.44 -13.03
C GLY A 104 6.97 -1.06 -12.69
N PHE A 105 7.54 -1.88 -13.58
CA PHE A 105 7.42 -3.34 -13.47
C PHE A 105 8.12 -3.91 -12.22
N SER A 106 9.37 -3.52 -11.95
CA SER A 106 10.11 -4.06 -10.79
C SER A 106 9.54 -3.62 -9.46
N GLY A 107 9.06 -2.38 -9.32
CA GLY A 107 8.43 -1.91 -8.09
C GLY A 107 7.18 -2.73 -7.75
N TRP A 108 6.29 -2.96 -8.72
CA TRP A 108 5.12 -3.82 -8.52
C TRP A 108 5.47 -5.29 -8.23
N LEU A 109 6.56 -5.80 -8.83
CA LEU A 109 7.04 -7.16 -8.57
C LEU A 109 7.58 -7.30 -7.14
N SER A 110 8.40 -6.35 -6.66
CA SER A 110 8.88 -6.33 -5.28
C SER A 110 7.75 -6.09 -4.28
N LEU A 111 6.78 -5.24 -4.60
CA LEU A 111 5.60 -5.04 -3.74
C LEU A 111 4.79 -6.34 -3.60
N SER A 112 4.64 -7.07 -4.71
CA SER A 112 4.00 -8.39 -4.72
C SER A 112 4.83 -9.45 -3.99
N HIS A 113 6.16 -9.30 -3.95
CA HIS A 113 7.02 -10.16 -3.14
C HIS A 113 6.84 -9.88 -1.65
N LEU A 114 6.88 -8.60 -1.25
CA LEU A 114 6.63 -8.13 0.11
C LEU A 114 5.28 -8.65 0.63
N LEU A 115 4.19 -8.45 -0.12
CA LEU A 115 2.85 -8.89 0.28
C LEU A 115 2.71 -10.42 0.48
N ARG A 116 3.52 -11.20 -0.25
CA ARG A 116 3.50 -12.66 -0.18
C ARG A 116 4.33 -13.21 0.98
N GLN A 117 5.36 -12.49 1.40
CA GLN A 117 6.34 -12.98 2.37
C GLN A 117 6.23 -12.32 3.73
N SER A 118 5.76 -11.07 3.79
CA SER A 118 5.69 -10.34 5.05
C SER A 118 4.78 -11.03 6.05
N GLY A 119 5.29 -11.16 7.27
CA GLY A 119 4.57 -11.71 8.41
C GLY A 119 3.73 -10.66 9.16
N CYS A 120 4.05 -9.37 9.01
CA CYS A 120 3.47 -8.28 9.82
C CYS A 120 2.57 -7.31 9.02
N LEU A 121 2.72 -7.22 7.70
CA LEU A 121 1.97 -6.29 6.86
C LEU A 121 0.50 -6.72 6.73
N TRP A 122 -0.40 -5.91 7.27
CA TRP A 122 -1.85 -6.15 7.22
C TRP A 122 -2.60 -5.10 6.40
N ARG A 123 -2.02 -3.93 6.15
CA ARG A 123 -2.61 -2.87 5.32
C ARG A 123 -1.67 -2.32 4.26
N LEU A 124 -2.20 -2.15 3.04
CA LEU A 124 -1.52 -1.55 1.91
C LEU A 124 -2.41 -0.50 1.27
N ASP A 125 -1.87 0.71 1.14
CA ASP A 125 -2.48 1.80 0.40
C ASP A 125 -1.69 2.03 -0.90
N ALA A 126 -2.34 1.85 -2.04
CA ALA A 126 -1.72 1.88 -3.36
C ALA A 126 -2.51 2.75 -4.35
N CYS A 127 -3.08 3.85 -3.86
CA CYS A 127 -3.97 4.73 -4.59
C CYS A 127 -3.23 5.57 -5.64
N ASN A 128 -3.93 6.08 -6.64
CA ASN A 128 -3.36 6.95 -7.68
C ASN A 128 -2.15 6.33 -8.42
N MET A 129 -2.08 5.00 -8.49
CA MET A 129 -1.05 4.28 -9.25
C MET A 129 -1.71 3.48 -10.38
N PRO A 130 -1.35 3.72 -11.66
CA PRO A 130 -2.00 3.04 -12.77
C PRO A 130 -1.78 1.53 -12.70
N MET A 131 -2.87 0.78 -12.51
CA MET A 131 -2.88 -0.67 -12.37
C MET A 131 -3.02 -1.34 -13.73
N VAL A 132 -1.94 -1.22 -14.50
CA VAL A 132 -1.74 -1.89 -15.80
C VAL A 132 -1.66 -3.41 -15.66
N ASP A 133 -1.79 -4.14 -16.77
CA ASP A 133 -1.88 -5.61 -16.81
C ASP A 133 -0.83 -6.35 -15.95
N TYR A 134 0.44 -5.95 -16.01
CA TYR A 134 1.50 -6.63 -15.24
C TYR A 134 1.37 -6.36 -13.73
N ALA A 135 0.98 -5.15 -13.34
CA ALA A 135 0.79 -4.76 -11.95
C ALA A 135 -0.39 -5.53 -11.35
N ALA A 136 -1.50 -5.60 -12.09
CA ALA A 136 -2.65 -6.39 -11.72
C ALA A 136 -2.30 -7.88 -11.55
N GLN A 137 -1.56 -8.46 -12.50
CA GLN A 137 -1.12 -9.86 -12.39
C GLN A 137 -0.21 -10.12 -11.20
N ALA A 138 0.75 -9.23 -10.94
CA ALA A 138 1.68 -9.37 -9.83
C ALA A 138 0.93 -9.30 -8.49
N LEU A 139 0.10 -8.27 -8.31
CA LEU A 139 -0.67 -8.08 -7.09
C LEU A 139 -1.65 -9.23 -6.86
N SER A 140 -2.38 -9.65 -7.90
CA SER A 140 -3.34 -10.77 -7.83
C SER A 140 -2.66 -12.07 -7.37
N LYS A 141 -1.47 -12.38 -7.91
CA LYS A 141 -0.72 -13.56 -7.48
C LYS A 141 -0.28 -13.46 -6.03
N ALA A 142 0.14 -12.29 -5.57
CA ALA A 142 0.53 -12.07 -4.18
C ALA A 142 -0.65 -12.24 -3.22
N LEU A 143 -1.80 -11.68 -3.58
CA LEU A 143 -3.02 -11.73 -2.77
C LEU A 143 -3.55 -13.14 -2.55
N LEU A 144 -3.23 -14.13 -3.39
CA LEU A 144 -3.64 -15.52 -3.15
C LEU A 144 -3.11 -16.10 -1.82
N THR A 145 -1.97 -15.61 -1.34
CA THR A 145 -1.30 -16.12 -0.13
C THR A 145 -0.98 -15.01 0.88
N SER A 146 -1.30 -13.77 0.57
CA SER A 146 -1.05 -12.63 1.45
C SER A 146 -1.93 -12.69 2.70
N ARG A 147 -1.43 -12.10 3.79
CA ARG A 147 -2.14 -11.92 5.06
C ARG A 147 -2.86 -10.56 5.15
N LEU A 148 -2.79 -9.77 4.09
CA LEU A 148 -3.38 -8.44 4.02
C LEU A 148 -4.88 -8.48 4.32
N THR A 149 -5.33 -7.62 5.24
CA THR A 149 -6.73 -7.50 5.63
C THR A 149 -7.37 -6.24 5.04
N VAL A 150 -6.60 -5.20 4.74
CA VAL A 150 -7.07 -3.94 4.15
C VAL A 150 -6.25 -3.58 2.91
N LEU A 151 -6.93 -3.32 1.79
CA LEU A 151 -6.31 -2.91 0.53
C LEU A 151 -7.03 -1.71 -0.08
N HIS A 152 -6.28 -0.63 -0.30
CA HIS A 152 -6.73 0.58 -0.97
C HIS A 152 -6.14 0.66 -2.39
N LEU A 153 -7.00 0.76 -3.40
CA LEU A 153 -6.68 0.85 -4.84
C LEU A 153 -7.51 1.94 -5.54
N GLU A 154 -7.81 3.01 -4.84
CA GLU A 154 -8.57 4.16 -5.35
C GLU A 154 -7.83 4.83 -6.52
N ASN A 155 -8.58 5.20 -7.57
CA ASN A 155 -8.05 5.89 -8.75
C ASN A 155 -6.82 5.19 -9.37
N THR A 156 -6.91 3.87 -9.58
CA THR A 156 -5.83 3.05 -10.17
C THR A 156 -6.14 2.59 -11.60
N CYS A 157 -7.20 3.12 -12.24
CA CYS A 157 -7.66 2.67 -13.56
C CYS A 157 -7.98 1.16 -13.62
N LEU A 158 -8.45 0.59 -12.51
CA LEU A 158 -8.73 -0.84 -12.37
C LEU A 158 -10.09 -1.23 -13.01
N SER A 159 -10.19 -1.23 -14.33
CA SER A 159 -11.37 -1.69 -15.08
C SER A 159 -11.01 -2.74 -16.13
N GLY A 160 -11.99 -3.53 -16.59
CA GLY A 160 -11.79 -4.55 -17.61
C GLY A 160 -10.86 -5.70 -17.17
N LYS A 161 -9.76 -5.90 -17.91
CA LYS A 161 -8.83 -7.02 -17.72
C LYS A 161 -8.05 -6.96 -16.38
N PRO A 162 -7.49 -5.82 -15.96
CA PRO A 162 -6.94 -5.66 -14.61
C PRO A 162 -7.90 -6.08 -13.50
N LEU A 163 -9.15 -5.59 -13.54
CA LEU A 163 -10.18 -5.96 -12.56
C LEU A 163 -10.49 -7.46 -12.58
N PHE A 164 -10.70 -8.04 -13.78
CA PHE A 164 -10.92 -9.48 -13.94
C PHE A 164 -9.81 -10.31 -13.27
N THR A 165 -8.56 -9.89 -13.46
CA THR A 165 -7.38 -10.58 -12.90
C THR A 165 -7.39 -10.50 -11.37
N LEU A 166 -7.64 -9.32 -10.81
CA LEU A 166 -7.73 -9.10 -9.36
C LEU A 166 -8.86 -9.92 -8.73
N VAL A 167 -10.06 -9.83 -9.30
CA VAL A 167 -11.24 -10.59 -8.85
C VAL A 167 -10.98 -12.08 -8.87
N GLY A 168 -10.32 -12.61 -9.90
CA GLY A 168 -9.96 -14.02 -9.99
C GLY A 168 -9.13 -14.53 -8.81
N ALA A 169 -8.21 -13.71 -8.29
CA ALA A 169 -7.46 -14.03 -7.09
C ALA A 169 -8.29 -13.85 -5.81
N LEU A 170 -9.02 -12.74 -5.70
CA LEU A 170 -9.79 -12.41 -4.51
C LEU A 170 -10.91 -13.42 -4.22
N LYS A 171 -11.50 -14.06 -5.23
CA LYS A 171 -12.45 -15.19 -5.03
C LYS A 171 -11.88 -16.32 -4.17
N ARG A 172 -10.55 -16.48 -4.13
CA ARG A 172 -9.84 -17.53 -3.39
C ARG A 172 -9.06 -17.00 -2.19
N ASN A 173 -8.92 -15.68 -2.08
CA ASN A 173 -8.28 -15.06 -0.93
C ASN A 173 -9.17 -15.27 0.31
N VAL A 174 -8.54 -15.58 1.44
CA VAL A 174 -9.21 -15.87 2.72
C VAL A 174 -8.79 -14.93 3.85
N ALA A 175 -8.11 -13.83 3.51
CA ALA A 175 -7.52 -12.90 4.48
C ALA A 175 -8.08 -11.48 4.38
N LEU A 176 -8.30 -11.00 3.15
CA LEU A 176 -8.75 -9.64 2.87
C LEU A 176 -10.18 -9.45 3.35
N GLN A 177 -10.38 -8.39 4.13
CA GLN A 177 -11.65 -8.01 4.74
C GLN A 177 -12.15 -6.69 4.20
N GLU A 178 -11.27 -5.78 3.81
CA GLU A 178 -11.65 -4.47 3.28
C GLU A 178 -10.92 -4.18 1.96
N LEU A 179 -11.70 -3.81 0.95
CA LEU A 179 -11.22 -3.46 -0.39
C LEU A 179 -11.85 -2.15 -0.83
N TYR A 180 -11.02 -1.16 -1.16
CA TYR A 180 -11.45 0.14 -1.63
C TYR A 180 -11.07 0.33 -3.09
N LEU A 181 -12.08 0.45 -3.96
CA LEU A 181 -11.94 0.58 -5.41
C LEU A 181 -12.59 1.85 -5.95
N SER A 182 -12.65 2.92 -5.15
CA SER A 182 -13.27 4.17 -5.60
C SER A 182 -12.54 4.75 -6.82
N GLU A 183 -13.27 5.49 -7.67
CA GLU A 183 -12.69 6.23 -8.81
C GLU A 183 -11.92 5.38 -9.83
N ASN A 184 -12.30 4.12 -10.04
CA ASN A 184 -11.61 3.20 -10.97
C ASN A 184 -12.20 3.12 -12.37
N ASN A 185 -13.10 4.05 -12.72
CA ASN A 185 -13.83 4.06 -14.00
C ASN A 185 -14.55 2.73 -14.28
N LEU A 186 -15.08 2.06 -13.25
CA LEU A 186 -15.86 0.83 -13.38
C LEU A 186 -17.22 1.17 -14.01
N ASN A 187 -17.37 0.91 -15.30
CA ASN A 187 -18.55 1.34 -16.07
C ASN A 187 -19.19 0.25 -16.94
N GLY A 188 -18.52 -0.90 -17.12
CA GLY A 188 -18.99 -1.96 -18.01
C GLY A 188 -19.94 -2.96 -17.35
N TYR A 189 -20.79 -3.59 -18.18
CA TYR A 189 -21.52 -4.81 -17.79
C TYR A 189 -20.56 -5.91 -17.30
N GLN A 190 -19.39 -6.02 -17.94
CA GLN A 190 -18.36 -6.99 -17.57
C GLN A 190 -17.81 -6.71 -16.16
N ASP A 191 -17.46 -5.46 -15.85
CA ASP A 191 -16.96 -5.08 -14.52
C ASP A 191 -18.01 -5.38 -13.44
N SER A 192 -19.26 -5.04 -13.72
CA SER A 192 -20.41 -5.33 -12.86
C SER A 192 -20.51 -6.83 -12.55
N MET A 193 -20.35 -7.66 -13.59
CA MET A 193 -20.41 -9.11 -13.48
C MET A 193 -19.25 -9.65 -12.62
N GLN A 194 -18.03 -9.12 -12.80
CA GLN A 194 -16.87 -9.50 -12.00
C GLN A 194 -17.05 -9.17 -10.52
N LEU A 195 -17.58 -7.99 -10.20
CA LEU A 195 -17.84 -7.59 -8.81
C LEU A 195 -18.96 -8.42 -8.18
N GLY A 196 -20.04 -8.72 -8.91
CA GLY A 196 -21.08 -9.63 -8.42
C GLY A 196 -20.54 -11.04 -8.15
N ASP A 197 -19.66 -11.51 -9.02
CA ASP A 197 -18.94 -12.76 -8.86
C ASP A 197 -17.99 -12.75 -7.64
N LEU A 198 -17.26 -11.65 -7.41
CA LEU A 198 -16.42 -11.48 -6.23
C LEU A 198 -17.25 -11.65 -4.95
N LEU A 199 -18.36 -10.93 -4.84
CA LEU A 199 -19.23 -10.96 -3.65
C LEU A 199 -19.93 -12.30 -3.46
N LYS A 200 -20.17 -13.05 -4.53
CA LYS A 200 -20.79 -14.38 -4.48
C LYS A 200 -19.84 -15.45 -3.93
N TYR A 201 -18.55 -15.35 -4.24
CA TYR A 201 -17.58 -16.43 -3.96
C TYR A 201 -16.60 -16.10 -2.83
N ASN A 202 -16.30 -14.82 -2.59
CA ASN A 202 -15.49 -14.43 -1.44
C ASN A 202 -16.38 -14.27 -0.20
N SER A 203 -16.02 -14.95 0.88
CA SER A 203 -16.75 -14.95 2.15
C SER A 203 -15.99 -14.24 3.29
N THR A 204 -14.86 -13.58 2.98
CA THR A 204 -14.04 -12.89 3.99
C THR A 204 -14.16 -11.38 3.91
N LEU A 205 -14.51 -10.86 2.73
CA LEU A 205 -14.66 -9.44 2.45
C LEU A 205 -15.92 -8.89 3.15
N LYS A 206 -15.70 -7.92 4.04
CA LYS A 206 -16.70 -7.21 4.86
C LYS A 206 -16.92 -5.76 4.42
N THR A 207 -16.02 -5.24 3.60
CA THR A 207 -16.13 -3.88 3.06
C THR A 207 -15.65 -3.89 1.63
N LEU A 208 -16.50 -3.40 0.71
CA LEU A 208 -16.15 -3.17 -0.69
C LEU A 208 -16.61 -1.77 -1.08
N ASP A 209 -15.73 -0.79 -1.02
CA ASP A 209 -16.05 0.56 -1.45
C ASP A 209 -15.94 0.68 -2.99
N LEU A 210 -17.04 1.07 -3.62
CA LEU A 210 -17.15 1.32 -5.06
C LEU A 210 -17.52 2.77 -5.37
N SER A 211 -17.41 3.67 -4.39
CA SER A 211 -17.75 5.08 -4.51
C SER A 211 -17.13 5.72 -5.76
N ASN A 212 -17.82 6.70 -6.33
CA ASN A 212 -17.38 7.41 -7.53
C ASN A 212 -17.10 6.53 -8.76
N ASN A 213 -17.69 5.34 -8.85
CA ASN A 213 -17.80 4.56 -10.08
C ASN A 213 -19.21 4.63 -10.68
N THR A 214 -19.37 4.20 -11.94
CA THR A 214 -20.62 4.28 -12.71
C THR A 214 -21.05 2.91 -13.22
N ILE A 215 -21.48 2.03 -12.32
CA ILE A 215 -21.87 0.67 -12.69
C ILE A 215 -23.26 0.70 -13.33
N LYS A 216 -23.36 0.32 -14.61
CA LYS A 216 -24.59 0.38 -15.42
C LYS A 216 -25.23 1.78 -15.50
N GLY A 217 -24.43 2.84 -15.38
CA GLY A 217 -24.91 4.22 -15.42
C GLY A 217 -25.47 4.75 -14.09
N GLU A 218 -25.44 3.97 -13.01
CA GLU A 218 -25.77 4.42 -11.67
C GLU A 218 -24.49 4.59 -10.83
N LYS A 219 -24.47 5.63 -9.98
CA LYS A 219 -23.43 5.75 -8.96
C LYS A 219 -23.66 4.67 -7.92
N VAL A 220 -22.64 3.85 -7.68
CA VAL A 220 -22.73 2.77 -6.72
C VAL A 220 -21.90 3.13 -5.49
N PHE A 221 -22.53 2.98 -4.33
CA PHE A 221 -21.86 2.92 -3.04
C PHE A 221 -22.24 1.59 -2.42
N VAL A 222 -21.24 0.76 -2.15
CA VAL A 222 -21.45 -0.57 -1.57
C VAL A 222 -20.73 -0.61 -0.23
N ILE A 223 -21.40 -1.12 0.79
CA ILE A 223 -20.80 -1.58 2.04
C ILE A 223 -21.34 -2.99 2.24
N VAL A 224 -20.46 -3.98 2.38
CA VAL A 224 -20.85 -5.40 2.40
C VAL A 224 -20.67 -5.99 3.79
N HIS A 225 -21.59 -5.75 4.71
CA HIS A 225 -21.61 -6.56 5.94
C HIS A 225 -22.16 -7.96 5.62
N GLN A 226 -21.27 -8.92 5.35
CA GLN A 226 -21.55 -10.36 5.49
C GLN A 226 -21.29 -10.80 6.94
#